data_AF-A0A2H4ZUN0-F1
#
_entry.id   AF-A0A2H4ZUN0-F1
#
_cell.length_a   1.000
_cell.length_b   1.000
_cell.length_c   1.000
_cell.angle_alpha   90.00
_cell.angle_beta   90.00
_cell.angle_gamma   90.00
#
_symmetry.space_group_name_H-M   'P 1'
#
loop_
_entity.id
_entity.type
_entity.pdbx_description
1 polymer ?
#
loop_
_entity_poly.entity_id
_entity_poly.type
_entity_poly.pdbx_seq_one_letter_code
_entity_poly.pdbx_strand_id
1 'polypeptide(L)'
;MSATSTASESWFTFDKQDMMVFILVMSLTGLQNAVTEILPEFTLGPLELGVGEFVFIPVVLVLLFRTYWAALAVPVGEIVFGEILLGEFDGLGAMEGVLLIPVCYYFAAKLLQDPENTTQLALVVFLAEGLEEFFAMFIDIGKVYVGVEELEAVPGLPESILVLEAVDLVTQMVITGIVFGVIPALYLYPKLHGKVEPLLGMEPYEGERGASMWRGFSAKAFLAMLVAFPLAFVAEAASEVGGAINVVWEPEFLEVYGQTFIAVPIAVSAVVAAVVWYRATQRPS
;
A
#
# COMPACT_ATOMS: atom_id res chain seq x y z
N MET A 1 -23.35 -34.26 -23.82
CA MET A 1 -23.72 -34.33 -22.39
C MET A 1 -22.76 -33.40 -21.66
N SER A 2 -23.31 -32.30 -21.15
CA SER A 2 -22.62 -31.24 -20.44
C SER A 2 -22.14 -31.76 -19.09
N ALA A 3 -20.83 -31.78 -18.86
CA ALA A 3 -20.28 -31.82 -17.51
C ALA A 3 -19.92 -30.38 -17.15
N THR A 4 -20.87 -29.72 -16.51
CA THR A 4 -20.70 -28.41 -15.89
C THR A 4 -19.72 -28.60 -14.73
N SER A 5 -18.46 -28.22 -14.91
CA SER A 5 -17.52 -28.12 -13.80
C SER A 5 -17.84 -26.84 -13.04
N THR A 6 -18.69 -26.99 -12.02
CA THR A 6 -18.87 -26.01 -10.95
C THR A 6 -17.56 -25.96 -10.16
N ALA A 7 -16.56 -25.25 -10.68
CA ALA A 7 -15.38 -24.91 -9.91
C ALA A 7 -15.83 -23.89 -8.87
N SER A 8 -15.79 -24.29 -7.60
CA SER A 8 -15.89 -23.36 -6.49
C SER A 8 -14.72 -22.40 -6.57
N GLU A 9 -14.96 -21.14 -6.98
CA GLU A 9 -14.01 -20.06 -6.78
C GLU A 9 -13.75 -19.92 -5.27
N SER A 10 -12.63 -20.49 -4.83
CA SER A 10 -12.13 -20.32 -3.46
C SER A 10 -11.53 -18.92 -3.39
N TRP A 11 -11.92 -18.13 -2.39
CA TRP A 11 -11.50 -16.73 -2.22
C TRP A 11 -9.99 -16.57 -1.97
N PHE A 12 -9.26 -17.68 -1.81
CA PHE A 12 -7.85 -17.74 -1.50
C PHE A 12 -7.04 -18.62 -2.48
N THR A 13 -7.54 -18.91 -3.69
CA THR A 13 -6.65 -19.51 -4.69
C THR A 13 -5.63 -18.47 -5.12
N PHE A 14 -4.40 -18.64 -4.65
CA PHE A 14 -3.24 -17.88 -5.08
C PHE A 14 -2.54 -18.70 -6.15
N ASP A 15 -2.86 -18.41 -7.40
CA ASP A 15 -2.33 -19.16 -8.52
C ASP A 15 -0.95 -18.62 -8.94
N LYS A 16 -0.28 -19.34 -9.85
CA LYS A 16 1.04 -18.92 -10.35
C LYS A 16 1.03 -17.52 -10.95
N GLN A 17 -0.08 -17.10 -11.54
CA GLN A 17 -0.26 -15.77 -12.12
C GLN A 17 -0.41 -14.70 -11.04
N ASP A 18 -1.21 -14.95 -10.02
CA ASP A 18 -1.33 -14.06 -8.86
C ASP A 18 0.01 -13.86 -8.17
N MET A 19 0.83 -14.91 -8.09
CA MET A 19 2.19 -14.80 -7.56
C MET A 19 3.11 -13.93 -8.41
N MET A 20 3.06 -14.06 -9.74
CA MET A 20 3.85 -13.21 -10.63
C MET A 20 3.41 -11.74 -10.54
N VAL A 21 2.11 -11.49 -10.53
CA VAL A 21 1.53 -10.15 -10.35
C VAL A 21 1.95 -9.58 -9.00
N PHE A 22 1.77 -10.35 -7.92
CA PHE A 22 2.13 -9.93 -6.58
C PHE A 22 3.60 -9.53 -6.48
N ILE A 23 4.52 -10.38 -6.97
CA ILE A 23 5.95 -10.10 -6.95
C ILE A 23 6.28 -8.86 -7.78
N LEU A 24 5.69 -8.72 -8.96
CA LEU A 24 5.93 -7.57 -9.84
C LEU A 24 5.48 -6.26 -9.19
N VAL A 25 4.26 -6.22 -8.67
CA VAL A 25 3.72 -5.02 -8.01
C VAL A 25 4.51 -4.68 -6.76
N MET A 26 4.73 -5.67 -5.88
CA MET A 26 5.51 -5.50 -4.65
C MET A 26 6.92 -4.96 -4.95
N SER A 27 7.61 -5.50 -5.97
CA SER A 27 8.96 -5.04 -6.32
C SER A 27 8.97 -3.64 -6.94
N LEU A 28 7.98 -3.29 -7.76
CA LEU A 28 7.92 -1.97 -8.40
C LEU A 28 7.51 -0.88 -7.42
N THR A 29 6.53 -1.15 -6.55
CA THR A 29 6.16 -0.25 -5.45
C THR A 29 7.34 -0.04 -4.51
N GLY A 30 8.00 -1.12 -4.09
CA GLY A 30 9.14 -0.99 -3.20
C GLY A 30 10.32 -0.23 -3.82
N LEU A 31 10.60 -0.44 -5.11
CA LEU A 31 11.63 0.33 -5.83
C LEU A 31 11.26 1.81 -5.93
N GLN A 32 9.98 2.12 -6.13
CA GLN A 32 9.50 3.49 -6.11
C GLN A 32 9.76 4.13 -4.75
N ASN A 33 9.41 3.47 -3.65
CA ASN A 33 9.54 4.06 -2.32
C ASN A 33 11.01 4.33 -2.00
N ALA A 34 11.89 3.38 -2.33
CA ALA A 34 13.34 3.60 -2.20
C ALA A 34 13.87 4.79 -3.03
N VAL A 35 13.18 5.22 -4.09
CA VAL A 35 13.55 6.39 -4.90
C VAL A 35 12.93 7.68 -4.34
N THR A 36 11.68 7.64 -3.88
CA THR A 36 11.00 8.83 -3.32
C THR A 36 11.66 9.30 -2.04
N GLU A 37 12.19 8.39 -1.23
CA GLU A 37 13.00 8.65 -0.03
C GLU A 37 14.27 9.47 -0.27
N ILE A 38 14.76 9.51 -1.51
CA ILE A 38 15.96 10.29 -1.89
C ILE A 38 15.55 11.71 -2.36
N LEU A 39 14.26 11.94 -2.64
CA LEU A 39 13.79 13.22 -3.13
C LEU A 39 13.75 14.27 -2.01
N PRO A 40 14.10 15.53 -2.31
CA PRO A 40 14.06 16.58 -1.31
C PRO A 40 12.63 17.01 -1.00
N GLU A 41 12.37 17.27 0.27
CA GLU A 41 11.14 17.90 0.76
C GLU A 41 11.32 19.41 0.89
N PHE A 42 10.27 20.17 0.56
CA PHE A 42 10.28 21.62 0.67
C PHE A 42 9.27 22.10 1.72
N THR A 43 9.76 22.63 2.83
CA THR A 43 8.88 23.21 3.86
C THR A 43 8.50 24.65 3.50
N LEU A 44 7.20 24.92 3.33
CA LEU A 44 6.63 26.26 3.20
C LEU A 44 5.74 26.57 4.42
N GLY A 45 6.36 26.92 5.55
CA GLY A 45 5.64 27.20 6.79
C GLY A 45 5.17 25.91 7.46
N PRO A 46 3.88 25.76 7.81
CA PRO A 46 3.34 24.48 8.33
C PRO A 46 3.02 23.47 7.20
N LEU A 47 3.32 23.80 5.94
CA LEU A 47 3.09 22.91 4.81
C LEU A 47 4.40 22.23 4.42
N GLU A 48 4.41 20.91 4.46
CA GLU A 48 5.48 20.09 3.90
C GLU A 48 5.12 19.74 2.46
N LEU A 49 5.86 20.31 1.51
CA LEU A 49 5.70 20.03 0.08
C LEU A 49 6.76 19.02 -0.33
N GLY A 50 6.50 17.76 0.00
CA GLY A 50 7.27 16.61 -0.42
C GLY A 50 6.60 15.88 -1.58
N VAL A 51 7.33 14.97 -2.22
CA VAL A 51 6.71 13.93 -3.03
C VAL A 51 6.48 12.77 -2.07
N GLY A 52 5.26 12.65 -1.51
CA GLY A 52 4.94 11.57 -0.57
C GLY A 52 5.17 10.20 -1.22
N GLU A 53 4.53 9.97 -2.35
CA GLU A 53 4.81 8.79 -3.16
C GLU A 53 4.51 8.97 -4.65
N PHE A 54 5.05 8.10 -5.49
CA PHE A 54 4.67 8.03 -6.90
C PHE A 54 3.45 7.13 -7.10
N VAL A 55 2.34 7.45 -6.44
CA VAL A 55 1.10 6.63 -6.37
C VAL A 55 0.60 6.12 -7.73
N PHE A 56 0.90 6.83 -8.82
CA PHE A 56 0.56 6.38 -10.17
C PHE A 56 1.11 4.99 -10.54
N ILE A 57 2.28 4.57 -10.04
CA ILE A 57 2.84 3.25 -10.40
C ILE A 57 2.01 2.13 -9.78
N PRO A 58 1.85 2.05 -8.44
CA PRO A 58 1.04 1.00 -7.84
C PRO A 58 -0.41 1.04 -8.33
N VAL A 59 -1.03 2.22 -8.39
CA VAL A 59 -2.43 2.34 -8.85
C VAL A 59 -2.58 1.85 -10.29
N VAL A 60 -1.70 2.25 -11.22
CA VAL A 60 -1.78 1.78 -12.61
C VAL A 60 -1.63 0.25 -12.68
N LEU A 61 -0.71 -0.35 -11.93
CA LEU A 61 -0.56 -1.81 -11.92
C LEU A 61 -1.81 -2.50 -11.37
N VAL A 62 -2.42 -1.97 -10.32
CA VAL A 62 -3.69 -2.50 -9.79
C VAL A 62 -4.82 -2.36 -10.81
N LEU A 63 -4.87 -1.25 -11.57
CA LEU A 63 -5.85 -1.06 -12.65
C LEU A 63 -5.65 -2.03 -13.82
N LEU A 64 -4.41 -2.41 -14.13
CA LEU A 64 -4.10 -3.36 -15.19
C LEU A 64 -4.47 -4.80 -14.80
N PHE A 65 -4.06 -5.24 -13.61
CA PHE A 65 -4.24 -6.64 -13.20
C PHE A 65 -5.59 -6.90 -12.54
N ARG A 66 -6.18 -5.90 -11.88
CA ARG A 66 -7.51 -5.93 -11.26
C ARG A 66 -7.75 -7.09 -10.29
N THR A 67 -6.70 -7.63 -9.68
CA THR A 67 -6.78 -8.64 -8.64
C THR A 67 -6.60 -8.01 -7.26
N TYR A 68 -7.18 -8.62 -6.24
CA TYR A 68 -6.94 -8.19 -4.86
C TYR A 68 -5.46 -8.39 -4.47
N TRP A 69 -4.81 -9.44 -5.00
CA TRP A 69 -3.38 -9.70 -4.78
C TRP A 69 -2.47 -8.59 -5.33
N ALA A 70 -2.83 -7.97 -6.46
CA ALA A 70 -2.11 -6.79 -6.95
C ALA A 70 -2.22 -5.64 -5.96
N ALA A 71 -3.41 -5.39 -5.40
CA ALA A 71 -3.61 -4.32 -4.43
C ALA A 71 -2.90 -4.62 -3.09
N LEU A 72 -2.92 -5.88 -2.63
CA LEU A 72 -2.21 -6.31 -1.42
C LEU A 72 -0.69 -6.20 -1.55
N ALA A 73 -0.17 -6.37 -2.76
CA ALA A 73 1.26 -6.27 -3.02
C ALA A 73 1.81 -4.84 -2.82
N VAL A 74 0.97 -3.81 -2.92
CA VAL A 74 1.36 -2.40 -2.75
C VAL A 74 1.94 -2.14 -1.35
N PRO A 75 1.17 -2.29 -0.25
CA PRO A 75 1.71 -2.05 1.10
C PRO A 75 2.80 -3.07 1.48
N VAL A 76 2.80 -4.27 0.90
CA VAL A 76 3.90 -5.22 1.14
C VAL A 76 5.21 -4.74 0.50
N GLY A 77 5.16 -4.10 -0.66
CA GLY A 77 6.33 -3.50 -1.30
C GLY A 77 6.87 -2.34 -0.48
N GLU A 78 5.98 -1.50 0.01
CA GLU A 78 6.30 -0.40 0.92
C GLU A 78 6.96 -0.89 2.21
N ILE A 79 6.35 -1.84 2.91
CA ILE A 79 6.95 -2.41 4.13
C ILE A 79 8.33 -3.01 3.87
N VAL A 80 8.49 -3.76 2.78
CA VAL A 80 9.76 -4.44 2.52
C VAL A 80 10.86 -3.44 2.18
N PHE A 81 10.58 -2.42 1.36
CA PHE A 81 11.61 -1.55 0.80
C PHE A 81 11.67 -0.14 1.39
N GLY A 82 10.52 0.44 1.73
CA GLY A 82 10.42 1.73 2.42
C GLY A 82 10.72 1.59 3.91
N GLU A 83 10.20 0.57 4.58
CA GLU A 83 10.37 0.46 6.02
C GLU A 83 11.55 -0.45 6.43
N ILE A 84 11.48 -1.76 6.13
CA ILE A 84 12.43 -2.76 6.64
C ILE A 84 13.85 -2.52 6.12
N LEU A 85 14.00 -2.16 4.84
CA LEU A 85 15.33 -1.92 4.25
C LEU A 85 15.96 -0.62 4.74
N LEU A 86 15.16 0.39 5.06
CA LEU A 86 15.65 1.66 5.62
C LEU A 86 15.85 1.59 7.14
N GLY A 87 15.25 0.58 7.78
CA GLY A 87 15.38 0.33 9.22
C GLY A 87 14.37 1.09 10.06
N GLU A 88 13.27 1.51 9.44
CA GLU A 88 12.20 2.33 10.03
C GLU A 88 10.88 1.53 10.12
N PHE A 89 10.99 0.24 10.45
CA PHE A 89 9.83 -0.65 10.46
C PHE A 89 8.95 -0.44 11.69
N ASP A 90 7.73 0.04 11.44
CA ASP A 90 6.79 0.48 12.47
C ASP A 90 5.92 -0.66 13.05
N GLY A 91 6.17 -1.92 12.67
CA GLY A 91 5.58 -3.08 13.33
C GLY A 91 4.07 -3.18 13.17
N LEU A 92 3.33 -2.73 14.18
CA LEU A 92 1.86 -2.73 14.15
C LEU A 92 1.30 -1.54 13.36
N GLY A 93 1.99 -0.41 13.27
CA GLY A 93 1.46 0.73 12.51
C GLY A 93 1.50 0.49 11.00
N ALA A 94 2.49 -0.28 10.53
CA ALA A 94 2.53 -0.84 9.17
C ALA A 94 1.25 -1.62 8.76
N MET A 95 0.45 -2.09 9.74
CA MET A 95 -0.81 -2.77 9.46
C MET A 95 -1.90 -1.85 8.91
N GLU A 96 -1.80 -0.54 9.14
CA GLU A 96 -2.72 0.45 8.56
C GLU A 96 -2.74 0.33 7.04
N GLY A 97 -1.57 0.50 6.41
CA GLY A 97 -1.41 0.37 4.97
C GLY A 97 -1.83 -1.01 4.45
N VAL A 98 -1.45 -2.09 5.16
CA VAL A 98 -1.82 -3.48 4.79
C VAL A 98 -3.33 -3.70 4.77
N LEU A 99 -4.07 -3.01 5.64
CA LEU A 99 -5.52 -3.17 5.75
C LEU A 99 -6.27 -2.22 4.81
N LEU A 100 -5.83 -0.97 4.67
CA LEU A 100 -6.53 0.08 3.92
C LEU A 100 -6.18 0.12 2.44
N ILE A 101 -4.90 0.18 2.07
CA ILE A 101 -4.47 0.32 0.67
C ILE A 101 -5.10 -0.76 -0.22
N PRO A 102 -5.10 -2.06 0.14
CA PRO A 102 -5.60 -3.09 -0.77
C PRO A 102 -7.10 -2.99 -1.02
N VAL A 103 -7.88 -2.62 0.00
CA VAL A 103 -9.34 -2.52 -0.13
C VAL A 103 -9.74 -1.23 -0.86
N CYS A 104 -9.08 -0.11 -0.60
CA CYS A 104 -9.30 1.17 -1.28
C CYS A 104 -8.94 1.07 -2.77
N TYR A 105 -7.75 0.57 -3.08
CA TYR A 105 -7.26 0.48 -4.45
C TYR A 105 -8.06 -0.56 -5.25
N TYR A 106 -8.38 -1.71 -4.65
CA TYR A 106 -9.21 -2.71 -5.31
C TYR A 106 -10.63 -2.21 -5.56
N PHE A 107 -11.21 -1.46 -4.61
CA PHE A 107 -12.52 -0.84 -4.81
C PHE A 107 -12.49 0.19 -5.96
N ALA A 108 -11.51 1.10 -5.96
CA ALA A 108 -11.34 2.09 -7.02
C ALA A 108 -11.12 1.43 -8.39
N ALA A 109 -10.30 0.38 -8.45
CA ALA A 109 -10.04 -0.35 -9.69
C ALA A 109 -11.28 -1.03 -10.26
N LYS A 110 -12.23 -1.46 -9.42
CA LYS A 110 -13.51 -1.98 -9.90
C LYS A 110 -14.37 -0.91 -10.54
N LEU A 111 -14.27 0.35 -10.13
CA LEU A 111 -15.03 1.45 -10.72
C LEU A 111 -14.58 1.81 -12.15
N LEU A 112 -13.39 1.37 -12.59
CA LEU A 112 -12.95 1.51 -13.98
C LEU A 112 -13.71 0.50 -14.86
N GLN A 113 -14.49 1.00 -15.81
CA GLN A 113 -15.36 0.21 -16.67
C GLN A 113 -15.07 0.43 -18.16
N ASP A 114 -14.62 1.62 -18.53
CA ASP A 114 -14.15 1.98 -19.86
C ASP A 114 -12.65 2.34 -19.78
N PRO A 115 -11.73 1.43 -20.15
CA PRO A 115 -10.29 1.68 -20.10
C PRO A 115 -9.82 2.74 -21.11
N GLU A 116 -10.63 3.07 -22.13
CA GLU A 116 -10.33 4.15 -23.08
C GLU A 116 -10.76 5.53 -22.55
N ASN A 117 -11.58 5.58 -21.50
CA ASN A 117 -12.11 6.83 -20.94
C ASN A 117 -11.11 7.46 -19.97
N THR A 118 -10.42 8.49 -20.44
CA THR A 118 -9.44 9.25 -19.64
C THR A 118 -10.06 9.94 -18.44
N THR A 119 -11.32 10.37 -18.51
CA THR A 119 -12.01 10.96 -17.35
C THR A 119 -12.28 9.92 -16.28
N GLN A 120 -12.73 8.72 -16.68
CA GLN A 120 -12.92 7.63 -15.72
C GLN A 120 -11.59 7.20 -15.10
N LEU A 121 -10.54 7.07 -15.90
CA LEU A 121 -9.19 6.79 -15.44
C LEU A 121 -8.70 7.83 -14.41
N ALA A 122 -8.86 9.12 -14.71
CA ALA A 122 -8.49 10.19 -13.77
C ALA A 122 -9.26 10.08 -12.46
N LEU A 123 -10.57 9.84 -12.53
CA LEU A 123 -11.42 9.71 -11.34
C LEU A 123 -11.05 8.50 -10.49
N VAL A 124 -10.77 7.33 -11.09
CA VAL A 124 -10.42 6.15 -10.30
C VAL A 124 -9.04 6.25 -9.65
N VAL A 125 -8.08 6.91 -10.30
CA VAL A 125 -6.75 7.15 -9.71
C VAL A 125 -6.88 8.11 -8.54
N PHE A 126 -7.59 9.22 -8.73
CA PHE A 126 -7.86 10.18 -7.65
C PHE A 126 -8.68 9.57 -6.50
N LEU A 127 -9.62 8.66 -6.80
CA LEU A 127 -10.40 7.95 -5.79
C LEU A 127 -9.60 6.89 -5.04
N ALA A 128 -8.63 6.23 -5.68
CA ALA A 128 -7.79 5.24 -5.02
C ALA A 128 -7.02 5.91 -3.88
N GLU A 129 -6.35 7.01 -4.21
CA GLU A 129 -5.67 7.88 -3.25
C GLU A 129 -6.64 8.46 -2.22
N GLY A 130 -7.65 9.19 -2.67
CA GLY A 130 -8.49 9.96 -1.77
C GLY A 130 -9.38 9.13 -0.86
N LEU A 131 -9.54 7.83 -1.09
CA LEU A 131 -10.19 6.94 -0.12
C LEU A 131 -9.22 6.52 0.98
N GLU A 132 -7.98 6.24 0.63
CA GLU A 132 -6.94 5.78 1.54
C GLU A 132 -6.55 6.92 2.49
N GLU A 133 -6.11 8.05 1.96
CA GLU A 133 -5.83 9.30 2.69
C GLU A 133 -7.00 9.79 3.56
N PHE A 134 -8.24 9.64 3.06
CA PHE A 134 -9.41 10.01 3.85
C PHE A 134 -9.56 9.13 5.08
N PHE A 135 -9.31 7.82 4.98
CA PHE A 135 -9.36 6.93 6.13
C PHE A 135 -8.15 7.14 7.05
N ALA A 136 -6.95 7.31 6.49
CA ALA A 136 -5.71 7.58 7.23
C ALA A 136 -5.85 8.82 8.12
N MET A 137 -6.34 9.94 7.57
CA MET A 137 -6.64 11.15 8.34
C MET A 137 -7.51 10.89 9.59
N PHE A 138 -8.54 10.04 9.51
CA PHE A 138 -9.35 9.72 10.70
C PHE A 138 -8.60 8.83 11.69
N ILE A 139 -7.73 7.96 11.20
CA ILE A 139 -6.86 7.14 12.03
C ILE A 139 -5.84 8.03 12.73
N ASP A 140 -5.18 8.95 12.04
CA ASP A 140 -4.19 9.88 12.60
C ASP A 140 -4.79 10.81 13.64
N ILE A 141 -5.97 11.38 13.36
CA ILE A 141 -6.71 12.13 14.37
C ILE A 141 -6.98 11.21 15.57
N GLY A 142 -7.55 10.03 15.34
CA GLY A 142 -7.99 9.13 16.39
C GLY A 142 -6.85 8.57 17.25
N LYS A 143 -5.70 8.23 16.66
CA LYS A 143 -4.57 7.61 17.35
C LYS A 143 -3.97 8.59 18.35
N VAL A 144 -3.90 9.88 18.00
CA VAL A 144 -3.48 10.93 18.92
C VAL A 144 -4.40 10.99 20.13
N TYR A 145 -5.73 10.94 19.93
CA TYR A 145 -6.71 10.89 21.03
C TYR A 145 -6.56 9.68 21.96
N VAL A 146 -6.01 8.58 21.47
CA VAL A 146 -5.80 7.36 22.27
C VAL A 146 -4.42 7.35 22.94
N GLY A 147 -3.39 7.84 22.26
CA GLY A 147 -1.99 7.78 22.72
C GLY A 147 -1.61 8.83 23.77
N VAL A 148 -2.27 10.00 23.77
CA VAL A 148 -1.84 11.13 24.62
C VAL A 148 -2.78 11.33 25.82
N GLU A 149 -2.29 10.95 27.02
CA GLU A 149 -3.07 10.96 28.28
C GLU A 149 -3.52 12.37 28.75
N GLU A 150 -2.94 13.45 28.21
CA GLU A 150 -3.21 14.85 28.62
C GLU A 150 -3.46 15.82 27.44
N LEU A 151 -4.10 15.38 26.35
CA LEU A 151 -4.35 16.27 25.19
C LEU A 151 -5.08 17.57 25.53
N GLU A 152 -6.08 17.47 26.40
CA GLU A 152 -6.91 18.63 26.80
C GLU A 152 -6.18 19.57 27.76
N ALA A 153 -5.03 19.17 28.30
CA ALA A 153 -4.23 20.02 29.17
C ALA A 153 -3.49 21.13 28.39
N VAL A 154 -3.32 20.96 27.08
CA VAL A 154 -2.72 21.96 26.19
C VAL A 154 -3.82 22.67 25.39
N PRO A 155 -4.11 23.95 25.69
CA PRO A 155 -5.15 24.69 24.98
C PRO A 155 -4.85 24.79 23.48
N GLY A 156 -5.81 24.41 22.63
CA GLY A 156 -5.68 24.49 21.17
C GLY A 156 -5.07 23.26 20.51
N LEU A 157 -4.57 22.28 21.27
CA LEU A 157 -3.93 21.09 20.70
C LEU A 157 -4.92 20.20 19.92
N PRO A 158 -6.12 19.86 20.44
CA PRO A 158 -7.11 19.08 19.70
C PRO A 158 -7.58 19.77 18.42
N GLU A 159 -7.82 21.09 18.46
CA GLU A 159 -8.19 21.84 17.27
C GLU A 159 -7.04 21.93 16.26
N SER A 160 -5.79 22.02 16.72
CA SER A 160 -4.63 22.08 15.84
C SER A 160 -4.41 20.78 15.08
N ILE A 161 -4.58 19.62 15.73
CA ILE A 161 -4.47 18.30 15.07
C ILE A 161 -5.46 18.21 13.93
N LEU A 162 -6.75 18.50 14.21
CA LEU A 162 -7.78 18.44 13.17
C LEU A 162 -7.50 19.39 11.99
N VAL A 163 -6.93 20.57 12.25
CA VAL A 163 -6.55 21.50 11.18
C VAL A 163 -5.34 21.00 10.41
N LEU A 164 -4.33 20.44 11.08
CA LEU A 164 -3.13 19.91 10.45
C LEU A 164 -3.47 18.73 9.55
N GLU A 165 -4.20 17.73 10.05
CA GLU A 165 -4.59 16.56 9.25
C GLU A 165 -5.50 16.93 8.07
N ALA A 166 -6.41 17.90 8.25
CA ALA A 166 -7.25 18.37 7.15
C ALA A 166 -6.46 19.12 6.07
N VAL A 167 -5.43 19.87 6.48
CA VAL A 167 -4.53 20.57 5.56
C VAL A 167 -3.62 19.57 4.85
N ASP A 168 -3.16 18.54 5.56
CA ASP A 168 -2.34 17.48 5.01
C ASP A 168 -3.09 16.71 3.93
N LEU A 169 -4.31 16.23 4.23
CA LEU A 169 -5.19 15.61 3.23
C LEU A 169 -5.30 16.45 1.94
N VAL A 170 -5.55 17.75 2.07
CA VAL A 170 -5.71 18.62 0.89
C VAL A 170 -4.39 18.72 0.11
N THR A 171 -3.27 18.81 0.82
CA THR A 171 -1.93 18.88 0.22
C THR A 171 -1.60 17.57 -0.51
N GLN A 172 -1.81 16.43 0.13
CA GLN A 172 -1.62 15.09 -0.46
C GLN A 172 -2.50 14.88 -1.68
N MET A 173 -3.79 15.23 -1.61
CA MET A 173 -4.69 15.10 -2.76
C MET A 173 -4.27 15.98 -3.95
N VAL A 174 -3.65 17.13 -3.71
CA VAL A 174 -3.15 18.01 -4.77
C VAL A 174 -1.82 17.51 -5.34
N ILE A 175 -0.86 17.18 -4.48
CA ILE A 175 0.48 16.80 -4.90
C ILE A 175 0.50 15.33 -5.33
N THR A 176 0.24 14.44 -4.39
CA THR A 176 0.27 12.99 -4.61
C THR A 176 -0.91 12.53 -5.47
N GLY A 177 -2.14 12.93 -5.12
CA GLY A 177 -3.34 12.53 -5.87
C GLY A 177 -3.40 13.05 -7.31
N ILE A 178 -3.09 14.33 -7.55
CA ILE A 178 -3.20 14.94 -8.90
C ILE A 178 -1.86 14.97 -9.64
N VAL A 179 -0.84 15.61 -9.06
CA VAL A 179 0.43 15.88 -9.77
C VAL A 179 1.22 14.59 -9.99
N PHE A 180 1.34 13.74 -8.97
CA PHE A 180 2.07 12.48 -9.04
C PHE A 180 1.17 11.26 -9.20
N GLY A 181 -0.15 11.41 -9.15
CA GLY A 181 -1.12 10.34 -9.37
C GLY A 181 -1.77 10.44 -10.75
N VAL A 182 -2.79 11.30 -10.88
CA VAL A 182 -3.61 11.41 -12.09
C VAL A 182 -2.80 11.75 -13.34
N ILE A 183 -1.96 12.79 -13.30
CA ILE A 183 -1.24 13.27 -14.49
C ILE A 183 -0.35 12.16 -15.10
N PRO A 184 0.57 11.52 -14.34
CA PRO A 184 1.38 10.44 -14.88
C PRO A 184 0.56 9.17 -15.17
N ALA A 185 -0.50 8.86 -14.42
CA ALA A 185 -1.36 7.70 -14.71
C ALA A 185 -2.08 7.82 -16.07
N LEU A 186 -2.57 9.01 -16.42
CA LEU A 186 -3.17 9.29 -17.72
C LEU A 186 -2.21 9.04 -18.89
N TYR A 187 -0.91 9.17 -18.66
CA TYR A 187 0.13 8.86 -19.64
C TYR A 187 0.55 7.39 -19.60
N LEU A 188 0.70 6.81 -18.40
CA LEU A 188 1.26 5.48 -18.20
C LEU A 188 0.27 4.37 -18.53
N TYR A 189 -0.97 4.45 -18.03
CA TYR A 189 -1.97 3.40 -18.18
C TYR A 189 -2.23 3.03 -19.66
N PRO A 190 -2.49 3.97 -20.59
CA PRO A 190 -2.73 3.63 -21.99
C PRO A 190 -1.50 3.03 -22.69
N LYS A 191 -0.30 3.26 -22.16
CA LYS A 191 0.94 2.69 -22.72
C LYS A 191 1.18 1.25 -22.29
N LEU A 192 0.70 0.88 -21.11
CA LEU A 192 0.89 -0.45 -20.53
C LEU A 192 -0.29 -1.39 -20.78
N HIS A 193 -1.51 -0.83 -20.82
CA HIS A 193 -2.74 -1.59 -21.05
C HIS A 193 -2.68 -2.37 -22.37
N GLY A 194 -3.03 -3.65 -22.30
CA GLY A 194 -2.94 -4.58 -23.42
C GLY A 194 -1.52 -5.08 -23.73
N LYS A 195 -0.50 -4.69 -22.97
CA LYS A 195 0.89 -5.09 -23.20
C LYS A 195 1.51 -5.81 -22.01
N VAL A 196 1.25 -5.37 -20.79
CA VAL A 196 1.86 -5.96 -19.59
C VAL A 196 1.10 -7.20 -19.16
N GLU A 197 -0.23 -7.17 -19.23
CA GLU A 197 -1.11 -8.28 -18.84
C GLU A 197 -0.80 -9.56 -19.63
N PRO A 198 -0.65 -9.52 -20.98
CA PRO A 198 -0.31 -10.71 -21.76
C PRO A 198 1.08 -11.29 -21.45
N LEU A 199 2.04 -10.47 -20.99
CA LEU A 199 3.37 -10.95 -20.61
C LEU A 199 3.33 -11.81 -19.34
N LEU A 200 2.32 -11.63 -18.49
CA LEU A 200 2.05 -12.47 -17.32
C LEU A 200 1.02 -13.57 -17.61
N GLY A 201 0.61 -13.73 -18.87
CA GLY A 201 -0.39 -14.68 -19.32
C GLY A 201 -1.82 -14.32 -18.95
N MET A 202 -2.09 -13.05 -18.63
CA MET A 202 -3.43 -12.54 -18.34
C MET A 202 -4.06 -11.93 -19.57
N GLU A 203 -5.38 -12.04 -19.67
CA GLU A 203 -6.15 -11.32 -20.70
C GLU A 203 -6.31 -9.85 -20.25
N PRO A 204 -5.99 -8.88 -21.12
CA PRO A 204 -6.21 -7.47 -20.81
C PRO A 204 -7.68 -7.18 -20.52
N TYR A 205 -7.92 -6.26 -19.58
CA TYR A 205 -9.29 -5.84 -19.31
C TYR A 205 -9.83 -4.98 -20.47
N GLU A 206 -10.76 -5.51 -21.27
CA GLU A 206 -11.31 -4.80 -22.43
C GLU A 206 -12.42 -3.79 -22.07
N GLY A 207 -13.10 -4.00 -20.93
CA GLY A 207 -14.20 -3.15 -20.48
C GLY A 207 -15.35 -2.99 -21.48
N GLU A 208 -16.20 -2.00 -21.23
CA GLU A 208 -17.28 -1.61 -22.14
C GLU A 208 -17.21 -0.11 -22.40
N ARG A 209 -17.08 0.28 -23.67
CA ARG A 209 -16.99 1.69 -24.06
C ARG A 209 -18.24 2.48 -23.65
N GLY A 210 -18.04 3.59 -22.94
CA GLY A 210 -19.11 4.43 -22.39
C GLY A 210 -19.82 3.85 -21.17
N ALA A 211 -19.33 2.76 -20.58
CA ALA A 211 -19.93 2.18 -19.39
C ALA A 211 -19.82 3.12 -18.18
N SER A 212 -20.89 3.17 -17.38
CA SER A 212 -20.91 3.95 -16.15
C SER A 212 -20.06 3.30 -15.06
N MET A 213 -19.31 4.10 -14.29
CA MET A 213 -18.57 3.68 -13.10
C MET A 213 -19.42 2.90 -12.10
N TRP A 214 -20.71 3.25 -11.98
CA TRP A 214 -21.64 2.60 -11.05
C TRP A 214 -21.80 1.10 -11.29
N ARG A 215 -21.56 0.62 -12.52
CA ARG A 215 -21.56 -0.82 -12.81
C ARG A 215 -20.45 -1.57 -12.07
N GLY A 216 -19.33 -0.88 -11.83
CA GLY A 216 -18.20 -1.39 -11.07
C GLY A 216 -18.40 -1.39 -9.55
N PHE A 217 -19.47 -0.75 -9.06
CA PHE A 217 -19.69 -0.64 -7.62
C PHE A 217 -19.93 -2.01 -6.99
N SER A 218 -19.01 -2.42 -6.13
CA SER A 218 -19.09 -3.70 -5.43
C SER A 218 -19.37 -3.47 -3.95
N ALA A 219 -20.60 -3.79 -3.52
CA ALA A 219 -20.99 -3.69 -2.11
C ALA A 219 -20.07 -4.50 -1.17
N LYS A 220 -19.51 -5.61 -1.66
CA LYS A 220 -18.53 -6.41 -0.92
C LYS A 220 -17.21 -5.66 -0.70
N ALA A 221 -16.66 -5.04 -1.75
CA ALA A 221 -15.43 -4.26 -1.64
C ALA A 221 -15.64 -3.00 -0.79
N PHE A 222 -16.81 -2.35 -0.93
CA PHE A 222 -17.19 -1.23 -0.07
C PHE A 222 -17.29 -1.64 1.40
N LEU A 223 -17.95 -2.76 1.71
CA LEU A 223 -18.01 -3.29 3.07
C LEU A 223 -16.63 -3.68 3.61
N ALA A 224 -15.74 -4.19 2.75
CA ALA A 224 -14.37 -4.52 3.15
C ALA A 224 -13.61 -3.28 3.62
N MET A 225 -13.73 -2.13 2.95
CA MET A 225 -13.16 -0.86 3.42
C MET A 225 -13.71 -0.46 4.79
N LEU A 226 -15.03 -0.54 4.98
CA LEU A 226 -15.68 -0.20 6.25
C LEU A 226 -15.27 -1.11 7.41
N VAL A 227 -14.85 -2.34 7.13
CA VAL A 227 -14.34 -3.29 8.13
C VAL A 227 -12.84 -3.11 8.34
N ALA A 228 -12.07 -2.81 7.28
CA ALA A 228 -10.64 -2.57 7.36
C ALA A 228 -10.31 -1.33 8.18
N PHE A 229 -11.06 -0.23 7.98
CA PHE A 229 -10.85 1.02 8.71
C PHE A 229 -10.78 0.88 10.24
N PRO A 230 -11.78 0.30 10.95
CA PRO A 230 -11.68 0.13 12.39
C PRO A 230 -10.60 -0.88 12.82
N LEU A 231 -10.21 -1.84 11.96
CA LEU A 231 -9.12 -2.76 12.27
C LEU A 231 -7.76 -2.07 12.14
N ALA A 232 -7.59 -1.24 11.12
CA ALA A 232 -6.42 -0.39 10.91
C ALA A 232 -6.26 0.58 12.08
N PHE A 233 -7.33 1.28 12.46
CA PHE A 233 -7.36 2.14 13.64
C PHE A 233 -6.91 1.43 14.92
N VAL A 234 -7.39 0.20 15.16
CA VAL A 234 -7.01 -0.57 16.35
C VAL A 234 -5.54 -0.98 16.29
N ALA A 235 -5.01 -1.34 15.12
CA ALA A 235 -3.61 -1.71 14.96
C ALA A 235 -2.69 -0.50 15.19
N GLU A 236 -3.03 0.63 14.59
CA GLU A 236 -2.29 1.89 14.71
C GLU A 236 -2.31 2.43 16.14
N ALA A 237 -3.49 2.52 16.76
CA ALA A 237 -3.62 2.94 18.15
C ALA A 237 -2.91 1.98 19.12
N ALA A 238 -2.83 0.69 18.79
CA ALA A 238 -2.06 -0.27 19.57
C ALA A 238 -0.54 -0.10 19.40
N SER A 239 -0.09 0.39 18.24
CA SER A 239 1.31 0.78 17.99
C SER A 239 1.68 1.96 18.89
N GLU A 240 0.88 3.03 18.88
CA GLU A 240 1.14 4.27 19.62
C GLU A 240 1.15 4.09 21.15
N VAL A 241 0.22 3.30 21.69
CA VAL A 241 0.11 3.08 23.14
C VAL A 241 1.22 2.16 23.67
N GLY A 242 1.98 1.48 22.80
CA GLY A 242 3.06 0.55 23.17
C GLY A 242 2.65 -0.64 24.06
N GLY A 243 1.35 -0.80 24.38
CA GLY A 243 0.91 -1.51 25.58
C GLY A 243 0.19 -2.84 25.39
N ALA A 244 -0.31 -3.17 24.19
CA ALA A 244 -1.12 -4.38 24.00
C ALA A 244 -0.31 -5.65 23.68
N ILE A 245 0.81 -5.49 22.97
CA ILE A 245 1.68 -6.59 22.54
C ILE A 245 3.11 -6.13 22.80
N ASN A 246 3.72 -6.60 23.88
CA ASN A 246 5.10 -6.27 24.31
C ASN A 246 6.15 -6.86 23.35
N VAL A 247 6.09 -6.47 22.07
CA VAL A 247 7.06 -6.81 21.04
C VAL A 247 7.80 -5.51 20.72
N VAL A 248 9.07 -5.46 21.10
CA VAL A 248 9.97 -4.39 20.71
C VAL A 248 10.36 -4.64 19.25
N TRP A 249 9.82 -3.83 18.33
CA TRP A 249 10.03 -3.96 16.89
C TRP A 249 11.39 -3.41 16.45
N GLU A 250 11.83 -2.35 17.13
CA GLU A 250 13.20 -1.82 17.09
C GLU A 250 13.93 -2.19 18.38
N PRO A 251 14.40 -3.44 18.51
CA PRO A 251 15.22 -3.76 19.64
C PRO A 251 16.52 -2.97 19.51
N GLU A 252 16.78 -2.10 20.50
CA GLU A 252 18.01 -1.33 20.68
C GLU A 252 19.22 -2.24 20.97
N PHE A 253 19.35 -3.38 20.30
CA PHE A 253 20.38 -4.37 20.53
C PHE A 253 21.79 -3.79 20.35
N LEU A 254 21.95 -2.79 19.50
CA LEU A 254 23.22 -2.08 19.36
C LEU A 254 23.53 -1.19 20.56
N GLU A 255 22.53 -0.55 21.17
CA GLU A 255 22.74 0.23 22.39
C GLU A 255 22.92 -0.67 23.61
N VAL A 256 22.18 -1.78 23.68
CA VAL A 256 22.21 -2.75 24.78
C VAL A 256 23.45 -3.65 24.74
N TYR A 257 23.87 -4.11 23.56
CA TYR A 257 24.95 -5.10 23.39
C TYR A 257 26.18 -4.57 22.65
N GLY A 258 26.17 -3.31 22.22
CA GLY A 258 27.28 -2.64 21.53
C GLY A 258 27.47 -3.10 20.07
N GLN A 259 28.42 -2.46 19.37
CA GLN A 259 28.70 -2.74 17.94
C GLN A 259 29.05 -4.21 17.64
N THR A 260 29.50 -4.99 18.63
CA THR A 260 29.75 -6.43 18.48
C THR A 260 28.51 -7.22 18.09
N PHE A 261 27.30 -6.72 18.39
CA PHE A 261 26.06 -7.37 18.01
C PHE A 261 25.87 -7.47 16.48
N ILE A 262 26.49 -6.58 15.69
CA ILE A 262 26.46 -6.64 14.21
C ILE A 262 27.04 -7.96 13.68
N ALA A 263 27.93 -8.63 14.43
CA ALA A 263 28.46 -9.94 14.04
C ALA A 263 27.39 -11.04 14.01
N VAL A 264 26.30 -10.90 14.79
CA VAL A 264 25.22 -11.88 14.87
C VAL A 264 24.42 -11.97 13.55
N PRO A 265 23.83 -10.88 13.01
CA PRO A 265 23.13 -10.95 11.72
C PRO A 265 24.06 -11.34 10.57
N ILE A 266 25.35 -10.95 10.60
CA ILE A 266 26.35 -11.39 9.60
C ILE A 266 26.53 -12.92 9.66
N ALA A 267 26.73 -13.48 10.86
CA ALA A 267 26.91 -14.92 11.03
C ALA A 267 25.66 -15.71 10.63
N VAL A 268 24.47 -15.24 11.02
CA VAL A 268 23.19 -15.86 10.64
C VAL A 268 23.02 -15.84 9.12
N SER A 269 23.27 -14.69 8.48
CA SER A 269 23.18 -14.55 7.02
C SER A 269 24.15 -15.48 6.29
N ALA A 270 25.39 -15.60 6.78
CA ALA A 270 26.38 -16.52 6.23
C ALA A 270 25.95 -17.99 6.35
N VAL A 271 25.35 -18.37 7.48
CA VAL A 271 24.81 -19.73 7.68
C VAL A 271 23.65 -20.00 6.74
N VAL A 272 22.70 -19.06 6.61
CA VAL A 272 21.57 -19.19 5.68
C VAL A 272 22.07 -19.34 4.25
N ALA A 273 23.00 -18.48 3.83
CA ALA A 273 23.62 -18.56 2.50
C ALA A 273 24.31 -19.91 2.26
N ALA A 274 25.06 -20.43 3.23
CA ALA A 274 25.71 -21.73 3.14
C ALA A 274 24.71 -22.88 3.05
N VAL A 275 23.62 -22.84 3.83
CA VAL A 275 22.55 -23.85 3.79
C VAL A 275 21.82 -23.82 2.45
N VAL A 276 21.50 -22.64 1.94
CA VAL A 276 20.86 -22.46 0.63
C VAL A 276 21.78 -22.98 -0.47
N TRP A 277 23.06 -22.62 -0.45
CA TRP A 277 24.07 -23.11 -1.39
C TRP A 277 24.21 -24.64 -1.36
N TYR A 278 24.31 -25.21 -0.17
CA TYR A 278 24.39 -26.66 0.03
C TYR A 278 23.15 -27.36 -0.53
N ARG A 279 21.95 -26.83 -0.28
CA ARG A 279 20.71 -27.41 -0.82
C ARG A 279 20.58 -27.24 -2.33
N ALA A 280 21.04 -26.12 -2.89
CA ALA A 280 21.03 -25.89 -4.33
C ALA A 280 21.96 -26.86 -5.08
N THR A 281 23.13 -27.16 -4.50
CA THR A 281 24.11 -28.10 -5.06
C THR A 281 23.73 -29.58 -4.89
N GLN A 282 22.75 -29.89 -4.04
CA GLN A 282 22.23 -31.24 -3.84
C GLN A 282 20.99 -31.59 -4.68
N ARG A 283 20.44 -30.68 -5.50
CA ARG A 283 19.37 -31.02 -6.44
C ARG A 283 19.94 -31.90 -7.57
N PRO A 284 19.59 -33.19 -7.67
CA PRO A 284 19.94 -33.98 -8.84
C PRO A 284 19.08 -33.49 -10.02
N SER A 285 19.70 -33.39 -11.19
CA SER A 285 19.02 -33.25 -12.49
C SER A 285 17.95 -34.31 -12.72
#